data_AF-A0A511DDB0-F1
#
_entry.id   AF-A0A511DDB0-F1
#
_cell.length_a   1.000
_cell.length_b   1.000
_cell.length_c   1.000
_cell.angle_alpha   90.00
_cell.angle_beta   90.00
_cell.angle_gamma   90.00
#
_symmetry.space_group_name_H-M   'P 1'
#
loop_
_entity.id
_entity.type
_entity.pdbx_description
1 polymer ?
#
loop_
_entity_poly.entity_id
_entity_poly.type
_entity_poly.pdbx_seq_one_letter_code
_entity_poly.pdbx_strand_id
1 'polypeptide(L)'
;MPGRVVAVPPDATAADRWTAAVALGGQGHYARAATLLRGLIHDPAAPRPVVAHAAVTLGSHLRQLGGHAAARRFDALGLRLATTVLGEPAAVLGEPAAVLGEPAVEVGAPAAEVARADALTGLAADALGAGDLRGARALLARAVDACAAAEAAAEAAAEAVDDPADDPADDPVGDAVDDPAGAGRSAIRIGWVAAELALLGGDAPAASRAADAAVARAARSRSSRHRVKSAIVAGVSRAAARPDTAPEALLELDALAAAALRLGLLPLHWPAALAAADLADRPGVAEAAAAMAAAGVTPARNWADALGLATDAEVACRPPDGPVRPPVRRRYPSGRATRSALPPASHRRPSDVVDHAGNANDRHVNRSSDAPNDTVSDAPRRRHAAARTLSVLYSRSDPIGRRLMGESAWVPGWRRVM
;
A
#
# COMPACT_ATOMS: atom_id res chain seq x y z
N MET A 1 0.67 -1.85 14.84
CA MET A 1 -0.19 -0.71 15.26
C MET A 1 -0.52 0.17 14.06
N PRO A 2 -1.74 0.08 13.53
CA PRO A 2 -2.27 1.00 12.51
C PRO A 2 -2.08 2.47 12.93
N GLY A 3 -1.64 3.33 12.01
CA GLY A 3 -1.47 4.77 12.27
C GLY A 3 -0.24 5.18 13.08
N ARG A 4 0.62 4.26 13.55
CA ARG A 4 1.90 4.64 14.15
C ARG A 4 2.83 5.17 13.06
N VAL A 5 3.32 6.40 13.27
CA VAL A 5 4.28 7.02 12.36
C VAL A 5 5.56 6.18 12.35
N VAL A 6 5.93 5.68 11.17
CA VAL A 6 7.20 4.97 10.97
C VAL A 6 8.35 5.89 11.34
N ALA A 7 9.17 5.46 12.30
CA ALA A 7 10.41 6.13 12.69
C ALA A 7 11.57 5.33 12.09
N VAL A 8 12.55 6.04 11.52
CA VAL A 8 13.77 5.45 10.99
C VAL A 8 14.90 5.83 11.95
N PRO A 9 15.52 4.86 12.65
CA PRO A 9 16.68 5.11 13.48
C PRO A 9 17.84 5.73 12.67
N PRO A 10 18.71 6.54 13.28
CA PRO A 10 19.88 7.11 12.59
C PRO A 10 20.86 6.05 12.05
N ASP A 11 20.89 4.89 12.69
CA ASP A 11 21.73 3.72 12.41
C ASP A 11 21.03 2.65 11.54
N ALA A 12 19.86 2.97 10.98
CA ALA A 12 19.10 2.05 10.15
C ALA A 12 19.87 1.61 8.89
N THR A 13 19.82 0.30 8.60
CA THR A 13 20.47 -0.28 7.42
C THR A 13 19.83 0.24 6.12
N ALA A 14 20.46 -0.04 4.97
CA ALA A 14 19.87 0.29 3.67
C ALA A 14 18.51 -0.42 3.47
N ALA A 15 18.41 -1.67 3.91
CA ALA A 15 17.18 -2.47 3.84
C ALA A 15 16.09 -1.87 4.75
N ASP A 16 16.40 -1.51 6.00
CA ASP A 16 15.46 -0.87 6.92
C ASP A 16 14.92 0.45 6.37
N ARG A 17 15.81 1.27 5.80
CA ARG A 17 15.44 2.55 5.16
C ARG A 17 14.48 2.32 3.99
N TRP A 18 14.72 1.29 3.17
CA TRP A 18 13.84 0.94 2.05
C TRP A 18 12.48 0.47 2.57
N THR A 19 12.48 -0.45 3.53
CA THR A 19 11.28 -1.00 4.17
C THR A 19 10.43 0.09 4.82
N ALA A 20 11.07 1.03 5.53
CA ALA A 20 10.38 2.18 6.10
C ALA A 20 9.75 3.08 5.02
N ALA A 21 10.43 3.25 3.88
CA ALA A 21 9.87 3.99 2.76
C ALA A 21 8.64 3.31 2.14
N VAL A 22 8.65 1.97 2.02
CA VAL A 22 7.48 1.19 1.57
C VAL A 22 6.29 1.44 2.50
N ALA A 23 6.50 1.37 3.82
CA ALA A 23 5.45 1.61 4.81
C ALA A 23 4.93 3.06 4.78
N LEU A 24 5.83 4.05 4.71
CA LEU A 24 5.47 5.46 4.60
C LEU A 24 4.67 5.75 3.33
N GLY A 25 5.07 5.18 2.19
CA GLY A 25 4.32 5.28 0.94
C GLY A 25 2.94 4.63 1.03
N GLY A 26 2.84 3.47 1.70
CA GLY A 26 1.57 2.82 2.01
C GLY A 26 0.63 3.68 2.86
N GLN A 27 1.17 4.53 3.73
CA GLN A 27 0.44 5.49 4.58
C GLN A 27 0.19 6.85 3.90
N GLY A 28 0.67 7.03 2.66
CA GLY A 28 0.56 8.28 1.92
C GLY A 28 1.53 9.38 2.34
N HIS A 29 2.58 9.07 3.12
CA HIS A 29 3.66 10.00 3.48
C HIS A 29 4.71 10.09 2.36
N TYR A 30 4.28 10.46 1.15
CA TYR A 30 5.10 10.38 -0.06
C TYR A 30 6.37 11.24 -0.03
N ALA A 31 6.34 12.42 0.58
CA ALA A 31 7.54 13.26 0.71
C ALA A 31 8.64 12.58 1.55
N ARG A 32 8.24 11.94 2.65
CA ARG A 32 9.17 11.23 3.55
C ARG A 32 9.69 9.95 2.89
N ALA A 33 8.80 9.19 2.26
CA ALA A 33 9.19 8.01 1.48
C ALA A 33 10.17 8.38 0.36
N ALA A 34 9.86 9.42 -0.43
CA ALA A 34 10.73 9.88 -1.52
C ALA A 34 12.10 10.34 -1.01
N THR A 35 12.19 10.95 0.17
CA THR A 35 13.47 11.35 0.78
C THR A 35 14.34 10.13 1.07
N LEU A 36 13.79 9.09 1.69
CA LEU A 36 14.52 7.85 1.97
C LEU A 36 14.94 7.14 0.68
N LEU A 37 14.03 7.01 -0.29
CA LEU A 37 14.28 6.30 -1.54
C LEU A 37 15.34 7.00 -2.39
N ARG A 38 15.26 8.33 -2.54
CA ARG A 38 16.30 9.09 -3.26
C ARG A 38 17.64 9.04 -2.53
N GLY A 39 17.62 9.09 -1.19
CA GLY A 39 18.81 8.87 -0.39
C GLY A 39 19.50 7.56 -0.73
N LEU A 40 18.76 6.45 -0.73
CA LEU A 40 19.27 5.13 -1.12
C LEU A 40 19.76 5.09 -2.58
N ILE A 41 19.03 5.70 -3.51
CA ILE A 41 19.41 5.74 -4.94
C ILE A 41 20.73 6.47 -5.18
N HIS A 42 21.07 7.45 -4.34
CA HIS A 42 22.28 8.26 -4.46
C HIS A 42 23.39 7.84 -3.49
N ASP A 43 23.14 6.87 -2.61
CA ASP A 43 24.10 6.38 -1.63
C ASP A 43 25.06 5.36 -2.29
N PRO A 44 26.35 5.70 -2.48
CA PRO A 44 27.30 4.79 -3.13
C PRO A 44 27.62 3.55 -2.27
N ALA A 45 27.30 3.58 -0.97
CA ALA A 45 27.49 2.45 -0.06
C ALA A 45 26.26 1.52 0.00
N ALA A 46 25.13 1.90 -0.62
CA ALA A 46 23.93 1.06 -0.61
C ALA A 46 24.09 -0.16 -1.54
N PRO A 47 23.73 -1.39 -1.07
CA PRO A 47 23.78 -2.58 -1.91
C PRO A 47 22.89 -2.44 -3.16
N ARG A 48 23.41 -2.85 -4.33
CA ARG A 48 22.71 -2.70 -5.62
C ARG A 48 21.31 -3.31 -5.65
N PRO A 49 21.02 -4.50 -5.07
CA PRO A 49 19.65 -5.01 -5.01
C PRO A 49 18.70 -4.09 -4.25
N VAL A 50 19.15 -3.51 -3.13
CA VAL A 50 18.36 -2.54 -2.34
C VAL A 50 18.12 -1.26 -3.15
N VAL A 51 19.13 -0.78 -3.89
CA VAL A 51 18.97 0.38 -4.78
C VAL A 51 17.96 0.11 -5.89
N ALA A 52 17.98 -1.09 -6.47
CA ALA A 52 16.99 -1.51 -7.48
C ALA A 52 15.57 -1.49 -6.91
N HIS A 53 15.37 -2.06 -5.71
CA HIS A 53 14.09 -1.99 -5.01
C HIS A 53 13.67 -0.56 -4.66
N ALA A 54 14.60 0.29 -4.23
CA ALA A 54 14.31 1.69 -3.93
C ALA A 54 13.83 2.45 -5.17
N ALA A 55 14.46 2.22 -6.33
CA ALA A 55 14.03 2.79 -7.60
C ALA A 55 12.61 2.34 -7.97
N VAL A 56 12.33 1.04 -7.96
CA VAL A 56 10.98 0.52 -8.31
C VAL A 56 9.91 0.98 -7.32
N THR A 57 10.26 1.11 -6.04
CA THR A 57 9.35 1.63 -5.01
C THR A 57 9.01 3.10 -5.28
N LEU A 58 10.00 3.92 -5.64
CA LEU A 58 9.78 5.31 -6.03
C LEU A 58 8.92 5.40 -7.29
N GLY A 59 9.16 4.55 -8.29
CA GLY A 59 8.31 4.42 -9.48
C GLY A 59 6.86 4.12 -9.12
N SER A 60 6.63 3.16 -8.22
CA SER A 60 5.30 2.84 -7.69
C SER A 60 4.63 4.03 -7.02
N HIS A 61 5.34 4.81 -6.21
CA HIS A 61 4.78 6.00 -5.55
C HIS A 61 4.40 7.09 -6.55
N LEU A 62 5.23 7.34 -7.56
CA LEU A 62 4.95 8.33 -8.60
C LEU A 62 3.71 7.95 -9.43
N ARG A 63 3.53 6.65 -9.73
CA ARG A 63 2.28 6.14 -10.33
C ARG A 63 1.04 6.43 -9.51
N GLN A 64 1.11 6.22 -8.19
CA GLN A 64 -0.01 6.50 -7.28
C GLN A 64 -0.40 7.98 -7.27
N LEU A 65 0.54 8.86 -7.62
CA LEU A 65 0.34 10.29 -7.77
C LEU A 65 -0.04 10.70 -9.20
N GLY A 66 -0.29 9.72 -10.08
CA GLY A 66 -0.70 9.93 -11.47
C GLY A 66 0.45 10.16 -12.47
N GLY A 67 1.71 10.01 -12.05
CA GLY A 67 2.90 10.33 -12.84
C GLY A 67 3.54 9.14 -13.56
N HIS A 68 2.82 8.49 -14.48
CA HIS A 68 3.32 7.30 -15.21
C HIS A 68 4.62 7.55 -15.97
N ALA A 69 4.76 8.70 -16.66
CA ALA A 69 5.99 9.01 -17.39
C ALA A 69 7.21 9.19 -16.47
N ALA A 70 7.00 9.76 -15.28
CA ALA A 70 8.05 9.91 -14.28
C ALA A 70 8.40 8.56 -13.63
N ALA A 71 7.40 7.73 -13.35
CA ALA A 71 7.57 6.39 -12.78
C ALA A 71 8.42 5.49 -13.68
N ARG A 72 8.16 5.50 -14.99
CA ARG A 72 8.86 4.67 -16.00
C ARG A 72 10.38 4.78 -15.92
N ARG A 73 10.91 5.98 -15.63
CA ARG A 73 12.36 6.22 -15.50
C ARG A 73 12.97 5.44 -14.35
N PHE A 74 12.26 5.36 -13.22
CA PHE A 74 12.73 4.66 -12.04
C PHE A 74 12.56 3.14 -12.16
N ASP A 75 11.49 2.66 -12.79
CA ASP A 75 11.37 1.23 -13.08
C ASP A 75 12.42 0.77 -14.09
N ALA A 76 12.74 1.58 -15.12
CA ALA A 76 13.83 1.29 -16.03
C ALA A 76 15.20 1.27 -15.32
N LEU A 77 15.42 2.17 -14.35
CA LEU A 77 16.62 2.15 -13.50
C LEU A 77 16.70 0.87 -12.67
N GLY A 78 15.61 0.51 -11.98
CA GLY A 78 15.52 -0.71 -11.18
C GLY A 78 15.77 -1.97 -12.01
N LEU A 79 15.15 -2.05 -13.20
CA LEU A 79 15.35 -3.15 -14.15
C LEU A 79 16.83 -3.25 -14.55
N ARG A 80 17.46 -2.13 -14.95
CA ARG A 80 18.87 -2.12 -15.35
C ARG A 80 19.77 -2.61 -14.22
N LEU A 81 19.58 -2.11 -13.01
CA LEU A 81 20.39 -2.49 -11.84
C LEU A 81 20.22 -3.96 -11.49
N ALA A 82 18.97 -4.46 -11.46
CA ALA A 82 18.68 -5.86 -11.19
C ALA A 82 19.30 -6.78 -12.26
N THR A 83 19.16 -6.44 -13.55
CA THR A 83 19.76 -7.21 -14.65
C THR A 83 21.29 -7.22 -14.57
N THR A 84 21.92 -6.11 -14.18
CA THR A 84 23.38 -6.08 -13.98
C THR A 84 23.81 -7.04 -12.87
N VAL A 85 23.14 -7.03 -11.72
CA VAL A 85 23.46 -7.94 -10.60
C VAL A 85 23.31 -9.40 -11.02
N LEU A 86 22.26 -9.74 -11.78
CA LEU A 86 22.02 -11.11 -12.25
C LEU A 86 22.99 -11.57 -13.34
N GLY A 87 23.68 -10.64 -14.01
CA GLY A 87 24.70 -10.92 -15.02
C GLY A 87 26.13 -10.94 -14.49
N GLU A 88 26.35 -10.58 -13.21
CA GLU A 88 27.67 -10.66 -12.59
C GLU A 88 28.02 -12.14 -12.30
N PRO A 89 29.26 -12.59 -12.60
CA PRO A 89 29.68 -13.95 -12.26
C PRO A 89 29.56 -14.17 -10.75
N ALA A 90 29.09 -15.36 -10.33
CA ALA A 90 28.84 -15.69 -8.92
C ALA A 90 30.02 -15.35 -7.98
N ALA A 91 31.26 -15.43 -8.47
CA ALA A 91 32.47 -15.08 -7.71
C ALA A 91 32.61 -13.58 -7.32
N VAL A 92 31.84 -12.67 -7.92
CA VAL A 92 31.91 -11.21 -7.68
C VAL A 92 30.86 -10.74 -6.67
N LEU A 93 29.78 -11.51 -6.47
CA LEU A 93 28.68 -11.13 -5.59
C LEU A 93 29.02 -11.20 -4.09
N GLY A 94 30.24 -11.64 -3.76
CA GLY A 94 30.72 -11.82 -2.39
C GLY A 94 30.11 -13.06 -1.74
N GLU A 95 30.90 -13.81 -0.98
CA GLU A 95 30.37 -14.78 -0.02
C GLU A 95 29.28 -14.09 0.84
N PRO A 96 28.15 -14.74 1.15
CA PRO A 96 27.18 -14.17 2.08
C PRO A 96 27.94 -13.84 3.36
N ALA A 97 28.07 -12.55 3.67
CA ALA A 97 28.79 -12.13 4.85
C ALA A 97 28.04 -12.71 6.06
N ALA A 98 28.56 -13.82 6.58
CA ALA A 98 28.17 -14.43 7.84
C ALA A 98 28.60 -13.48 8.97
N VAL A 99 27.94 -12.33 9.05
CA VAL A 99 27.97 -11.48 10.23
C VAL A 99 26.96 -12.09 11.18
N LEU A 100 27.49 -12.73 12.22
CA LEU A 100 26.75 -13.35 13.31
C LEU A 100 25.60 -12.44 13.80
N GLY A 101 24.35 -12.85 13.49
CA GLY A 101 23.17 -12.44 14.26
C GLY A 101 22.26 -11.33 13.71
N GLU A 102 22.27 -10.99 12.41
CA GLU A 102 21.28 -10.07 11.84
C GLU A 102 20.36 -10.76 10.81
N PRO A 103 19.03 -10.60 10.87
CA PRO A 103 18.14 -11.10 9.83
C PRO A 103 18.34 -10.25 8.57
N ALA A 104 19.16 -10.75 7.65
CA ALA A 104 19.39 -10.12 6.37
C ALA A 104 18.09 -10.20 5.55
N VAL A 105 17.57 -9.05 5.12
CA VAL A 105 16.85 -9.02 3.84
C VAL A 105 17.85 -9.54 2.82
N GLU A 106 17.63 -10.75 2.28
CA GLU A 106 18.57 -11.48 1.43
C GLU A 106 19.23 -10.58 0.38
N VAL A 107 20.45 -10.13 0.67
CA VAL A 107 21.22 -9.28 -0.25
C VAL A 107 21.86 -10.22 -1.26
N GLY A 108 21.11 -10.58 -2.31
CA GLY A 108 21.57 -11.57 -3.28
C GLY A 108 20.75 -11.65 -4.57
N ALA A 109 21.01 -12.67 -5.38
CA ALA A 109 20.31 -12.92 -6.64
C ALA A 109 18.77 -13.02 -6.50
N PRO A 110 18.20 -13.64 -5.43
CA PRO A 110 16.75 -13.68 -5.23
C PRO A 110 16.12 -12.28 -5.13
N ALA A 111 16.72 -11.36 -4.35
CA ALA A 111 16.24 -9.98 -4.27
C ALA A 111 16.35 -9.24 -5.62
N ALA A 112 17.42 -9.48 -6.39
CA ALA A 112 17.56 -8.89 -7.72
C ALA A 112 16.48 -9.41 -8.70
N GLU A 113 16.15 -10.70 -8.67
CA GLU A 113 15.05 -11.27 -9.46
C GLU A 113 13.70 -10.65 -9.09
N VAL A 114 13.43 -10.50 -7.80
CA VAL A 114 12.20 -9.86 -7.32
C VAL A 114 12.16 -8.39 -7.77
N ALA A 115 13.26 -7.64 -7.68
CA ALA A 115 13.33 -6.27 -8.18
C ALA A 115 13.09 -6.18 -9.70
N ARG A 116 13.60 -7.16 -10.47
CA ARG A 116 13.40 -7.27 -11.93
C ARG A 116 11.93 -7.51 -12.26
N ALA A 117 11.28 -8.46 -11.59
CA ALA A 117 9.86 -8.74 -11.78
C ALA A 117 8.98 -7.51 -11.44
N ASP A 118 9.27 -6.85 -10.32
CA ASP A 118 8.57 -5.64 -9.89
C ASP A 118 8.76 -4.46 -10.86
N ALA A 119 9.97 -4.29 -11.42
CA ALA A 119 10.27 -3.26 -12.40
C ALA A 119 9.50 -3.49 -13.71
N LEU A 120 9.48 -4.72 -14.22
CA LEU A 120 8.72 -5.08 -15.42
C LEU A 120 7.21 -4.90 -15.20
N THR A 121 6.70 -5.30 -14.03
CA THR A 121 5.31 -5.06 -13.63
C THR A 121 4.99 -3.57 -13.62
N GLY A 122 5.92 -2.75 -13.12
CA GLY A 122 5.79 -1.29 -13.14
C GLY A 122 5.74 -0.72 -14.56
N LEU A 123 6.71 -1.09 -15.41
CA LEU A 123 6.74 -0.66 -16.81
C LEU A 123 5.45 -1.06 -17.56
N ALA A 124 4.90 -2.25 -17.28
CA ALA A 124 3.62 -2.68 -17.84
C ALA A 124 2.47 -1.76 -17.37
N ALA A 125 2.40 -1.43 -16.08
CA ALA A 125 1.41 -0.49 -15.55
C ALA A 125 1.54 0.93 -16.15
N ASP A 126 2.76 1.39 -16.42
CA ASP A 126 2.98 2.70 -17.06
C ASP A 126 2.67 2.68 -18.56
N ALA A 127 2.78 1.53 -19.23
CA ALA A 127 2.30 1.36 -20.59
C ALA A 127 0.76 1.39 -20.63
N LEU A 128 0.09 0.71 -19.68
CA LEU A 128 -1.37 0.78 -19.52
C LEU A 128 -1.86 2.21 -19.29
N GLY A 129 -1.24 2.94 -18.35
CA GLY A 129 -1.61 4.33 -18.05
C GLY A 129 -1.39 5.31 -19.22
N ALA A 130 -0.57 4.91 -20.20
CA ALA A 130 -0.33 5.65 -21.44
C ALA A 130 -1.20 5.18 -22.62
N GLY A 131 -2.07 4.16 -22.42
CA GLY A 131 -2.92 3.58 -23.47
C GLY A 131 -2.22 2.55 -24.37
N ASP A 132 -0.98 2.18 -24.10
CA ASP A 132 -0.24 1.17 -24.86
C ASP A 132 -0.53 -0.25 -24.35
N LEU A 133 -1.70 -0.78 -24.72
CA LEU A 133 -2.13 -2.11 -24.29
C LEU A 133 -1.24 -3.24 -24.83
N ARG A 134 -0.64 -3.05 -26.02
CA ARG A 134 0.25 -4.06 -26.63
C ARG A 134 1.57 -4.13 -25.88
N GLY A 135 2.19 -2.97 -25.63
CA GLY A 135 3.42 -2.87 -24.84
C GLY A 135 3.21 -3.36 -23.41
N ALA A 136 2.08 -3.00 -22.80
CA ALA A 136 1.71 -3.51 -21.47
C ALA A 136 1.65 -5.04 -21.43
N ARG A 137 0.98 -5.68 -22.40
CA ARG A 137 0.89 -7.14 -22.48
C ARG A 137 2.26 -7.81 -22.62
N ALA A 138 3.12 -7.26 -23.48
CA ALA A 138 4.47 -7.80 -23.68
C ALA A 138 5.36 -7.66 -22.43
N LEU A 139 5.29 -6.51 -21.75
CA LEU A 139 6.02 -6.27 -20.50
C LEU A 139 5.50 -7.14 -19.36
N LEU A 140 4.19 -7.35 -19.29
CA LEU A 140 3.56 -8.20 -18.28
C LEU A 140 3.95 -9.68 -18.47
N ALA A 141 4.04 -10.18 -19.70
CA ALA A 141 4.52 -11.54 -19.96
C ALA A 141 5.95 -11.73 -19.43
N ARG A 142 6.85 -10.78 -19.72
CA ARG A 142 8.21 -10.78 -19.18
C ARG A 142 8.24 -10.67 -17.65
N ALA A 143 7.29 -9.95 -17.05
CA ALA A 143 7.17 -9.85 -15.60
C ALA A 143 6.78 -11.21 -14.97
N VAL A 144 5.90 -11.97 -15.63
CA VAL A 144 5.54 -13.34 -15.23
C VAL A 144 6.77 -14.24 -15.27
N ASP A 145 7.54 -14.22 -16.36
CA ASP A 145 8.75 -15.03 -16.49
C ASP A 145 9.78 -14.69 -15.41
N ALA A 146 10.01 -13.39 -15.16
CA ALA A 146 10.90 -12.92 -14.10
C ALA A 146 10.39 -13.29 -12.69
N CYS A 147 9.07 -13.31 -12.47
CA CYS A 147 8.49 -13.72 -11.21
C CYS A 147 8.67 -15.23 -10.97
N ALA A 148 8.48 -16.06 -11.99
CA ALA A 148 8.73 -17.50 -11.90
C ALA A 148 10.21 -17.79 -11.61
N ALA A 149 11.13 -17.05 -12.24
CA ALA A 149 12.56 -17.15 -11.92
C ALA A 149 12.86 -16.74 -10.47
N ALA A 150 12.19 -15.70 -9.95
CA ALA A 150 12.33 -15.29 -8.56
C ALA A 150 11.81 -16.35 -7.58
N GLU A 151 10.64 -16.95 -7.85
CA GLU A 151 10.07 -18.03 -7.04
C GLU A 151 11.01 -19.25 -7.02
N ALA A 152 11.52 -19.68 -8.18
CA ALA A 152 12.47 -20.79 -8.27
C ALA A 152 13.81 -20.51 -7.57
N ALA A 153 14.32 -19.28 -7.67
CA ALA A 153 15.55 -18.90 -6.97
C ALA A 153 15.37 -18.88 -5.44
N ALA A 154 14.19 -18.50 -4.96
CA ALA A 154 13.86 -18.49 -3.54
C ALA A 154 13.68 -19.92 -2.99
N GLU A 155 13.07 -20.81 -3.77
CA GLU A 155 12.94 -22.24 -3.43
C GLU A 155 14.32 -22.92 -3.35
N ALA A 156 15.19 -22.71 -4.35
CA ALA A 156 16.54 -23.24 -4.34
C ALA A 156 17.40 -22.69 -3.17
N ALA A 157 17.19 -21.44 -2.77
CA ALA A 157 17.86 -20.85 -1.61
C ALA A 157 17.38 -21.49 -0.30
N ALA A 158 16.08 -21.80 -0.17
CA ALA A 158 15.52 -22.47 1.00
C ALA A 158 16.05 -23.90 1.15
N GLU A 159 16.16 -24.65 0.05
CA GLU A 159 16.72 -26.01 0.04
C GLU A 159 18.21 -26.05 0.47
N ALA A 160 18.98 -24.99 0.18
CA ALA A 160 20.40 -24.93 0.53
C ALA A 160 20.68 -24.66 2.02
N VAL A 161 19.68 -24.18 2.78
CA VAL A 161 19.80 -23.89 4.22
C VAL A 161 19.51 -25.12 5.08
N ASP A 162 18.85 -26.15 4.53
CA ASP A 162 18.49 -27.39 5.22
C ASP A 162 19.70 -28.36 5.26
N ASP A 163 20.66 -28.11 6.16
CA ASP A 163 21.77 -29.03 6.46
C ASP A 163 21.27 -30.20 7.35
N PRO A 164 21.37 -31.47 6.92
CA PRO A 164 20.81 -32.63 7.64
C PRO A 164 21.51 -32.98 8.97
N ALA A 165 22.30 -32.07 9.57
CA ALA A 165 23.13 -32.34 10.74
C ALA A 165 22.56 -31.85 12.09
N ASP A 166 21.47 -31.08 12.13
CA ASP A 166 20.85 -30.65 13.40
C ASP A 166 19.67 -31.56 13.82
N ASP A 167 19.84 -32.20 14.98
CA ASP A 167 18.96 -33.17 15.63
C ASP A 167 17.60 -32.54 16.03
N PRO A 168 16.43 -33.14 15.69
CA PRO A 168 15.14 -32.52 15.96
C PRO A 168 14.67 -32.86 17.37
N ALA A 169 14.91 -31.97 18.33
CA ALA A 169 14.26 -32.00 19.63
C ALA A 169 13.45 -30.71 19.89
N ASP A 170 12.13 -30.89 19.91
CA ASP A 170 11.07 -30.03 20.48
C ASP A 170 10.93 -28.56 20.04
N ASP A 171 10.03 -28.32 19.08
CA ASP A 171 8.81 -27.50 19.30
C ASP A 171 7.84 -27.56 18.09
N PRO A 172 6.56 -28.00 18.24
CA PRO A 172 5.59 -27.99 17.16
C PRO A 172 4.73 -26.72 17.24
N VAL A 173 5.25 -25.61 16.71
CA VAL A 173 4.40 -24.51 16.22
C VAL A 173 4.84 -24.23 14.80
N GLY A 174 4.14 -24.82 13.84
CA GLY A 174 4.31 -24.55 12.43
C GLY A 174 3.89 -23.11 12.12
N ASP A 175 4.81 -22.17 12.32
CA ASP A 175 4.68 -20.82 11.81
C ASP A 175 4.92 -20.88 10.30
N ALA A 176 3.88 -20.51 9.55
CA ALA A 176 3.90 -20.46 8.10
C ALA A 176 5.14 -19.71 7.61
N VAL A 177 5.99 -20.45 6.89
CA VAL A 177 7.20 -20.02 6.18
C VAL A 177 7.01 -18.61 5.64
N ASP A 178 7.88 -17.69 6.08
CA ASP A 178 7.95 -16.33 5.57
C ASP A 178 8.03 -16.35 4.03
N ASP A 179 7.29 -15.44 3.36
CA ASP A 179 7.24 -15.32 1.89
C ASP A 179 8.67 -15.24 1.34
N PRO A 180 9.21 -16.33 0.75
CA PRO A 180 10.64 -16.44 0.54
C PRO A 180 11.04 -15.38 -0.50
N ALA A 181 12.02 -14.54 -0.15
CA ALA A 181 12.53 -13.42 -0.92
C ALA A 181 11.53 -12.30 -1.36
N GLY A 182 10.24 -12.37 -0.98
CA GLY A 182 9.22 -11.43 -1.45
C GLY A 182 8.75 -11.65 -2.89
N ALA A 183 8.94 -12.87 -3.43
CA ALA A 183 8.41 -13.28 -4.73
C ALA A 183 6.87 -13.29 -4.75
N GLY A 184 6.22 -13.62 -3.63
CA GLY A 184 4.77 -13.56 -3.48
C GLY A 184 4.20 -12.16 -3.73
N ARG A 185 4.93 -11.09 -3.35
CA ARG A 185 4.57 -9.70 -3.67
C ARG A 185 4.48 -9.46 -5.18
N SER A 186 5.49 -9.88 -5.94
CA SER A 186 5.57 -9.64 -7.38
C SER A 186 4.40 -10.30 -8.10
N ALA A 187 4.10 -11.56 -7.76
CA ALA A 187 2.97 -12.30 -8.33
C ALA A 187 1.60 -11.64 -8.04
N ILE A 188 1.40 -11.08 -6.84
CA ILE A 188 0.19 -10.32 -6.50
C ILE A 188 0.05 -9.09 -7.40
N ARG A 189 1.13 -8.31 -7.58
CA ARG A 189 1.10 -7.08 -8.38
C ARG A 189 0.91 -7.36 -9.87
N ILE A 190 1.49 -8.44 -10.39
CA ILE A 190 1.25 -8.94 -11.74
C ILE A 190 -0.24 -9.20 -11.94
N GLY A 191 -0.90 -9.86 -10.98
CA GLY A 191 -2.34 -10.11 -11.04
C GLY A 191 -3.18 -8.83 -11.10
N TRP A 192 -2.78 -7.77 -10.40
CA TRP A 192 -3.46 -6.46 -10.50
C TRP A 192 -3.34 -5.85 -11.89
N VAL A 193 -2.12 -5.82 -12.44
CA VAL A 193 -1.87 -5.26 -13.79
C VAL A 193 -2.54 -6.11 -14.87
N ALA A 194 -2.57 -7.43 -14.70
CA ALA A 194 -3.31 -8.33 -15.58
C ALA A 194 -4.81 -8.05 -15.57
N ALA A 195 -5.40 -7.82 -14.39
CA ALA A 195 -6.80 -7.47 -14.28
C ALA A 195 -7.12 -6.11 -14.93
N GLU A 196 -6.30 -5.09 -14.67
CA GLU A 196 -6.45 -3.77 -15.29
C GLU A 196 -6.29 -3.82 -16.83
N LEU A 197 -5.30 -4.56 -17.34
CA LEU A 197 -5.11 -4.79 -18.78
C LEU A 197 -6.33 -5.47 -19.41
N ALA A 198 -6.90 -6.46 -18.74
CA ALA A 198 -8.08 -7.18 -19.23
C ALA A 198 -9.33 -6.30 -19.22
N LEU A 199 -9.54 -5.48 -18.19
CA LEU A 199 -10.64 -4.50 -18.15
C LEU A 199 -10.53 -3.49 -19.30
N LEU A 200 -9.35 -2.90 -19.49
CA LEU A 200 -9.11 -1.94 -20.58
C LEU A 200 -9.18 -2.60 -21.97
N GLY A 201 -8.89 -3.90 -22.06
CA GLY A 201 -9.05 -4.70 -23.26
C GLY A 201 -10.47 -5.20 -23.52
N GLY A 202 -11.43 -4.94 -22.63
CA GLY A 202 -12.83 -5.40 -22.76
C GLY A 202 -13.08 -6.86 -22.37
N ASP A 203 -12.13 -7.55 -21.75
CA ASP A 203 -12.26 -8.94 -21.27
C ASP A 203 -12.50 -8.97 -19.75
N ALA A 204 -13.72 -8.62 -19.36
CA ALA A 204 -14.11 -8.59 -17.95
C ALA A 204 -14.01 -9.96 -17.25
N PRO A 205 -14.37 -11.10 -17.87
CA PRO A 205 -14.14 -12.42 -17.27
C PRO A 205 -12.66 -12.72 -16.99
N ALA A 206 -11.73 -12.40 -17.91
CA ALA A 206 -10.30 -12.54 -17.63
C ALA A 206 -9.84 -11.60 -16.51
N ALA A 207 -10.36 -10.38 -16.45
CA ALA A 207 -10.07 -9.46 -15.36
C ALA A 207 -10.47 -10.02 -13.99
N SER A 208 -11.66 -10.65 -13.90
CA SER A 208 -12.11 -11.29 -12.66
C SER A 208 -11.19 -12.45 -12.26
N ARG A 209 -10.82 -13.33 -13.21
CA ARG A 209 -9.89 -14.45 -12.92
C ARG A 209 -8.53 -13.98 -12.43
N ALA A 210 -7.96 -12.95 -13.08
CA ALA A 210 -6.68 -12.38 -12.68
C ALA A 210 -6.74 -11.74 -11.28
N ALA A 211 -7.83 -11.02 -10.99
CA ALA A 211 -8.03 -10.41 -9.68
C ALA A 211 -8.25 -11.45 -8.57
N ASP A 212 -8.98 -12.53 -8.85
CA ASP A 212 -9.19 -13.64 -7.89
C ASP A 212 -7.88 -14.38 -7.59
N ALA A 213 -7.03 -14.61 -8.60
CA ALA A 213 -5.69 -15.16 -8.40
C ALA A 213 -4.82 -14.23 -7.52
N ALA A 214 -4.93 -12.91 -7.69
CA ALA A 214 -4.23 -11.94 -6.85
C ALA A 214 -4.76 -11.91 -5.41
N VAL A 215 -6.07 -12.12 -5.20
CA VAL A 215 -6.67 -12.27 -3.87
C VAL A 215 -6.18 -13.55 -3.19
N ALA A 216 -6.19 -14.69 -3.89
CA ALA A 216 -5.73 -15.96 -3.35
C ALA A 216 -4.26 -15.92 -2.91
N ARG A 217 -3.39 -15.24 -3.68
CA ARG A 217 -2.00 -14.99 -3.28
C ARG A 217 -1.90 -14.01 -2.11
N ALA A 218 -2.64 -12.91 -2.15
CA ALA A 218 -2.61 -11.91 -1.08
C ALA A 218 -3.15 -12.43 0.26
N ALA A 219 -4.08 -13.40 0.26
CA ALA A 219 -4.58 -14.03 1.47
C ALA A 219 -3.49 -14.77 2.26
N ARG A 220 -2.45 -15.27 1.57
CA ARG A 220 -1.26 -15.88 2.18
C ARG A 220 -0.20 -14.86 2.61
N SER A 221 -0.38 -13.59 2.26
CA SER A 221 0.57 -12.52 2.61
C SER A 221 0.23 -11.90 3.96
N ARG A 222 1.26 -11.61 4.75
CA ARG A 222 1.14 -10.81 5.99
C ARG A 222 0.82 -9.32 5.73
N SER A 223 0.88 -8.87 4.47
CA SER A 223 0.63 -7.47 4.10
C SER A 223 -0.87 -7.14 3.99
N SER A 224 -1.40 -6.41 4.98
CA SER A 224 -2.77 -5.85 4.91
C SER A 224 -2.97 -4.97 3.68
N ARG A 225 -1.93 -4.27 3.20
CA ARG A 225 -2.01 -3.45 1.99
C ARG A 225 -2.25 -4.29 0.73
N HIS A 226 -1.53 -5.41 0.58
CA HIS A 226 -1.75 -6.31 -0.54
C HIS A 226 -3.16 -6.91 -0.49
N ARG A 227 -3.62 -7.34 0.70
CA ARG A 227 -4.97 -7.88 0.91
C ARG A 227 -6.06 -6.87 0.52
N VAL A 228 -6.01 -5.63 1.04
CA VAL A 228 -6.98 -4.56 0.69
C VAL A 228 -6.93 -4.21 -0.80
N LYS A 229 -5.74 -4.03 -1.39
CA LYS A 229 -5.64 -3.65 -2.81
C LYS A 229 -6.14 -4.77 -3.73
N SER A 230 -5.79 -6.04 -3.47
CA SER A 230 -6.32 -7.18 -4.22
C SER A 230 -7.85 -7.26 -4.12
N ALA A 231 -8.40 -7.03 -2.93
CA ALA A 231 -9.83 -6.99 -2.69
C ALA A 231 -10.55 -5.93 -3.52
N ILE A 232 -10.02 -4.71 -3.55
CA ILE A 232 -10.57 -3.60 -4.36
C ILE A 232 -10.58 -3.99 -5.84
N VAL A 233 -9.46 -4.50 -6.37
CA VAL A 233 -9.38 -4.92 -7.78
C VAL A 233 -10.39 -6.04 -8.07
N ALA A 234 -10.54 -7.02 -7.18
CA ALA A 234 -11.50 -8.11 -7.36
C ALA A 234 -12.95 -7.64 -7.34
N GLY A 235 -13.32 -6.71 -6.43
CA GLY A 235 -14.66 -6.12 -6.39
C GLY A 235 -15.00 -5.41 -7.70
N VAL A 236 -14.09 -4.58 -8.21
CA VAL A 236 -14.25 -3.86 -9.49
C VAL A 236 -14.34 -4.84 -10.67
N SER A 237 -13.42 -5.79 -10.77
CA SER A 237 -13.39 -6.77 -11.86
C SER A 237 -14.64 -7.65 -11.87
N ARG A 238 -15.14 -8.05 -10.70
CA ARG A 238 -16.35 -8.86 -10.56
C ARG A 238 -17.59 -8.10 -11.01
N ALA A 239 -17.76 -6.85 -10.59
CA ALA A 239 -18.88 -6.00 -11.02
C ALA A 239 -18.83 -5.65 -12.51
N ALA A 240 -17.64 -5.68 -13.14
CA ALA A 240 -17.50 -5.56 -14.58
C ALA A 240 -17.88 -6.85 -15.32
N ALA A 241 -17.48 -8.01 -14.80
CA ALA A 241 -17.75 -9.31 -15.40
C ALA A 241 -19.21 -9.77 -15.24
N ARG A 242 -19.83 -9.38 -14.11
CA ARG A 242 -21.19 -9.76 -13.69
C ARG A 242 -21.90 -8.53 -13.14
N PRO A 243 -22.57 -7.73 -14.00
CA PRO A 243 -23.22 -6.47 -13.59
C PRO A 243 -24.29 -6.63 -12.50
N ASP A 244 -24.93 -7.79 -12.43
CA ASP A 244 -25.88 -8.19 -11.38
C ASP A 244 -25.26 -8.19 -9.98
N THR A 245 -23.94 -8.35 -9.88
CA THR A 245 -23.23 -8.32 -8.60
C THR A 245 -22.78 -6.93 -8.15
N ALA A 246 -23.11 -5.88 -8.92
CA ALA A 246 -22.72 -4.51 -8.63
C ALA A 246 -23.22 -3.98 -7.26
N PRO A 247 -24.44 -4.28 -6.79
CA PRO A 247 -24.89 -3.86 -5.46
C PRO A 247 -24.02 -4.42 -4.33
N GLU A 248 -23.62 -5.69 -4.45
CA GLU A 248 -22.77 -6.34 -3.47
C GLU A 248 -21.33 -5.84 -3.53
N ALA A 249 -20.81 -5.60 -4.74
CA ALA A 249 -19.51 -4.98 -4.93
C ALA A 249 -19.46 -3.54 -4.39
N LEU A 250 -20.56 -2.78 -4.47
CA LEU A 250 -20.68 -1.46 -3.87
C LEU A 250 -20.49 -1.53 -2.35
N LEU A 251 -21.22 -2.41 -1.66
CA LEU A 251 -21.10 -2.61 -0.21
C LEU A 251 -19.68 -3.07 0.18
N GLU A 252 -19.08 -3.97 -0.60
CA GLU A 252 -17.70 -4.42 -0.37
C GLU A 252 -16.69 -3.27 -0.51
N LEU A 253 -16.82 -2.43 -1.54
CA LEU A 253 -15.90 -1.31 -1.78
C LEU A 253 -16.02 -0.24 -0.68
N ASP A 254 -17.23 0.02 -0.17
CA ASP A 254 -17.42 0.89 1.00
C ASP A 254 -16.75 0.31 2.26
N ALA A 255 -16.90 -0.98 2.52
CA ALA A 255 -16.24 -1.65 3.63
C ALA A 255 -14.71 -1.62 3.50
N LEU A 256 -14.18 -1.80 2.28
CA LEU A 256 -12.76 -1.72 1.98
C LEU A 256 -12.21 -0.29 2.11
N ALA A 257 -12.99 0.72 1.71
CA ALA A 257 -12.64 2.12 1.94
C ALA A 257 -12.54 2.42 3.45
N ALA A 258 -13.53 2.00 4.24
CA ALA A 258 -13.50 2.13 5.69
C ALA A 258 -12.31 1.39 6.33
N ALA A 259 -12.02 0.17 5.88
CA ALA A 259 -10.87 -0.60 6.34
C ALA A 259 -9.54 0.09 6.01
N ALA A 260 -9.40 0.64 4.79
CA ALA A 260 -8.22 1.40 4.40
C ALA A 260 -7.97 2.61 5.31
N LEU A 261 -9.04 3.33 5.71
CA LEU A 261 -8.92 4.43 6.68
C LEU A 261 -8.46 3.94 8.06
N ARG A 262 -9.08 2.88 8.62
CA ARG A 262 -8.69 2.31 9.91
C ARG A 262 -7.24 1.85 9.93
N LEU A 263 -6.77 1.31 8.81
CA LEU A 263 -5.39 0.85 8.63
C LEU A 263 -4.39 1.98 8.33
N GLY A 264 -4.87 3.22 8.11
CA GLY A 264 -4.05 4.35 7.69
C GLY A 264 -3.54 4.26 6.24
N LEU A 265 -4.11 3.38 5.42
CA LEU A 265 -3.74 3.14 4.02
C LEU A 265 -4.46 4.13 3.09
N LEU A 266 -4.23 5.42 3.30
CA LEU A 266 -4.88 6.51 2.55
C LEU A 266 -4.82 6.35 1.00
N PRO A 267 -3.71 5.88 0.39
CA PRO A 267 -3.66 5.62 -1.04
C PRO A 267 -4.65 4.57 -1.55
N LEU A 268 -5.19 3.70 -0.68
CA LEU A 268 -6.21 2.71 -1.04
C LEU A 268 -7.64 3.15 -0.71
N HIS A 269 -7.82 4.14 0.17
CA HIS A 269 -9.14 4.66 0.49
C HIS A 269 -9.79 5.38 -0.70
N TRP A 270 -9.10 6.35 -1.31
CA TRP A 270 -9.69 7.14 -2.39
C TRP A 270 -10.09 6.32 -3.63
N PRO A 271 -9.31 5.32 -4.13
CA PRO A 271 -9.75 4.54 -5.29
C PRO A 271 -10.92 3.61 -4.94
N ALA A 272 -10.99 3.09 -3.70
CA ALA A 272 -12.14 2.31 -3.25
C ALA A 272 -13.40 3.17 -3.20
N ALA A 273 -13.31 4.38 -2.63
CA ALA A 273 -14.42 5.32 -2.55
C ALA A 273 -14.89 5.80 -3.93
N LEU A 274 -13.98 6.07 -4.88
CA LEU A 274 -14.37 6.41 -6.26
C LEU A 274 -15.01 5.23 -6.99
N ALA A 275 -14.44 4.03 -6.88
CA ALA A 275 -15.03 2.84 -7.48
C ALA A 275 -16.44 2.56 -6.94
N ALA A 276 -16.65 2.74 -5.62
CA ALA A 276 -17.96 2.67 -5.01
C ALA A 276 -18.91 3.77 -5.55
N ALA A 277 -18.45 5.01 -5.68
CA ALA A 277 -19.25 6.08 -6.28
C ALA A 277 -19.67 5.77 -7.72
N ASP A 278 -18.77 5.20 -8.52
CA ASP A 278 -19.04 4.86 -9.92
C ASP A 278 -20.02 3.67 -10.05
N LEU A 279 -20.03 2.73 -9.11
CA LEU A 279 -21.07 1.71 -9.04
C LEU A 279 -22.42 2.30 -8.58
N ALA A 280 -22.41 3.18 -7.59
CA ALA A 280 -23.61 3.81 -7.04
C ALA A 280 -24.34 4.74 -8.03
N ASP A 281 -23.63 5.28 -9.03
CA ASP A 281 -24.23 6.05 -10.13
C ASP A 281 -24.92 5.16 -11.18
N ARG A 282 -24.68 3.85 -11.18
CA ARG A 282 -25.36 2.95 -12.12
C ARG A 282 -26.84 2.80 -11.72
N PRO A 283 -27.78 2.82 -12.69
CA PRO A 283 -29.21 2.75 -12.39
C PRO A 283 -29.58 1.55 -11.52
N GLY A 284 -30.28 1.79 -10.40
CA GLY A 284 -30.83 0.76 -9.51
C GLY A 284 -29.81 0.07 -8.59
N VAL A 285 -28.50 0.31 -8.76
CA VAL A 285 -27.46 -0.39 -7.99
C VAL A 285 -27.48 0.04 -6.53
N ALA A 286 -27.64 1.34 -6.26
CA ALA A 286 -27.64 1.85 -4.90
C ALA A 286 -28.91 1.46 -4.14
N GLU A 287 -30.07 1.47 -4.80
CA GLU A 287 -31.34 1.01 -4.23
C GLU A 287 -31.28 -0.47 -3.88
N ALA A 288 -30.74 -1.31 -4.77
CA ALA A 288 -30.53 -2.71 -4.50
C ALA A 288 -29.54 -2.93 -3.34
N ALA A 289 -28.45 -2.17 -3.28
CA ALA A 289 -27.46 -2.27 -2.21
C ALA A 289 -28.05 -1.87 -0.85
N ALA A 290 -28.87 -0.81 -0.81
CA ALA A 290 -29.57 -0.38 0.39
C ALA A 290 -30.57 -1.45 0.87
N ALA A 291 -31.32 -2.06 -0.05
CA ALA A 291 -32.24 -3.16 0.27
C ALA A 291 -31.50 -4.39 0.81
N MET A 292 -30.36 -4.76 0.21
CA MET A 292 -29.49 -5.85 0.69
C MET A 292 -28.97 -5.58 2.10
N ALA A 293 -28.49 -4.36 2.36
CA ALA A 293 -27.99 -3.96 3.67
C ALA A 293 -29.10 -3.98 4.73
N ALA A 294 -30.30 -3.50 4.41
CA ALA A 294 -31.47 -3.53 5.29
C ALA A 294 -31.93 -4.97 5.61
N ALA A 295 -31.78 -5.89 4.66
CA ALA A 295 -32.06 -7.31 4.85
C ALA A 295 -30.96 -8.05 5.63
N GLY A 296 -29.88 -7.36 6.03
CA GLY A 296 -28.75 -7.98 6.75
C GLY A 296 -27.92 -8.92 5.87
N VAL A 297 -27.98 -8.78 4.55
CA VAL A 297 -27.18 -9.59 3.63
C VAL A 297 -25.71 -9.19 3.79
N THR A 298 -24.92 -10.07 4.38
CA THR A 298 -23.48 -9.92 4.41
C THR A 298 -22.90 -10.19 3.03
N PRO A 299 -22.02 -9.32 2.50
CA PRO A 299 -21.37 -9.59 1.23
C PRO A 299 -20.66 -10.94 1.24
N ALA A 300 -20.67 -11.65 0.11
CA ALA A 300 -20.10 -12.97 -0.07
C ALA A 300 -18.62 -13.07 0.36
N ARG A 301 -17.88 -11.94 0.39
CA ARG A 301 -16.56 -11.86 0.99
C ARG A 301 -16.60 -11.08 2.30
N ASN A 302 -16.50 -11.80 3.42
CA ASN A 302 -16.21 -11.19 4.72
C ASN A 302 -14.75 -10.71 4.74
N TRP A 303 -14.55 -9.43 4.43
CA TRP A 303 -13.23 -8.83 4.47
C TRP A 303 -12.68 -8.66 5.90
N ALA A 304 -13.47 -8.85 6.96
CA ALA A 304 -12.93 -8.86 8.32
C ALA A 304 -11.98 -10.06 8.52
N ASP A 305 -12.37 -11.25 8.06
CA ASP A 305 -11.54 -12.45 8.08
C ASP A 305 -10.36 -12.31 7.11
N ALA A 306 -10.66 -11.85 5.89
CA ALA A 306 -9.67 -11.64 4.84
C ALA A 306 -8.78 -10.41 5.05
N LEU A 307 -8.95 -9.63 6.13
CA LEU A 307 -8.02 -8.60 6.59
C LEU A 307 -7.39 -8.94 7.96
N GLY A 308 -7.75 -10.06 8.58
CA GLY A 308 -7.30 -10.43 9.92
C GLY A 308 -7.79 -9.46 11.00
N LEU A 309 -8.97 -8.86 10.78
CA LEU A 309 -9.62 -7.91 11.68
C LEU A 309 -10.72 -8.57 12.54
N ALA A 310 -11.04 -9.85 12.29
CA ALA A 310 -12.08 -10.60 13.00
C ALA A 310 -11.58 -11.29 14.29
N THR A 311 -10.26 -11.40 14.46
CA THR A 311 -9.63 -11.88 15.70
C THR A 311 -8.89 -10.71 16.35
N ASP A 312 -8.77 -10.70 17.68
CA ASP A 312 -7.89 -9.79 18.46
C ASP A 312 -6.39 -9.94 18.12
N ALA A 313 -6.07 -10.54 16.96
CA ALA A 313 -4.74 -10.55 16.39
C ALA A 313 -4.33 -9.11 16.10
N GLU A 314 -3.27 -8.65 16.78
CA GLU A 314 -2.64 -7.39 16.45
C GLU A 314 -2.44 -7.32 14.94
N VAL A 315 -3.01 -6.29 14.29
CA VAL A 315 -2.66 -5.95 12.92
C VAL A 315 -1.19 -5.53 12.94
N ALA A 316 -0.35 -6.53 12.75
CA ALA A 316 1.07 -6.41 12.53
C ALA A 316 1.25 -5.76 11.16
N CYS A 317 1.24 -4.43 11.13
CA CYS A 317 2.15 -3.73 10.22
C CYS A 317 3.57 -4.00 10.72
N ARG A 318 4.03 -5.25 10.61
CA ARG A 318 5.45 -5.56 10.70
C ARG A 318 6.05 -5.10 9.36
N PRO A 319 6.98 -4.14 9.36
CA PRO A 319 7.90 -4.07 8.24
C PRO A 319 8.51 -5.47 8.04
N PRO A 320 8.81 -5.94 6.80
CA PRO A 320 9.61 -7.16 6.63
C PRO A 320 10.81 -7.10 7.59
N ASP A 321 10.94 -8.17 8.37
CA ASP A 321 11.23 -8.11 9.80
C ASP A 321 12.58 -7.48 10.22
N GLY A 322 12.54 -6.79 11.36
CA GLY A 322 13.70 -6.31 12.12
C GLY A 322 13.30 -6.00 13.57
N PRO A 323 14.14 -6.27 14.58
CA PRO A 323 13.71 -6.32 15.97
C PRO A 323 13.28 -4.95 16.50
N VAL A 324 12.06 -4.88 17.05
CA VAL A 324 11.59 -3.71 17.80
C VAL A 324 12.24 -3.73 19.18
N ARG A 325 13.38 -3.05 19.35
CA ARG A 325 13.94 -2.81 20.69
C ARG A 325 13.15 -1.71 21.41
N PRO A 326 12.81 -1.88 22.71
CA PRO A 326 12.13 -0.85 23.49
C PRO A 326 13.03 0.39 23.64
N PRO A 327 12.46 1.60 23.72
CA PRO A 327 13.24 2.83 23.82
C PRO A 327 14.04 2.84 25.12
N VAL A 328 15.37 2.96 25.00
CA VAL A 328 16.27 3.29 26.11
C VAL A 328 15.80 4.62 26.68
N ARG A 329 15.33 4.62 27.94
CA ARG A 329 14.99 5.85 28.67
C ARG A 329 16.25 6.70 28.82
N ARG A 330 16.39 7.75 28.02
CA ARG A 330 17.34 8.83 28.30
C ARG A 330 16.93 9.51 29.61
N ARG A 331 17.73 9.33 30.67
CA ARG A 331 17.69 10.19 31.85
C ARG A 331 18.20 11.58 31.43
N TYR A 332 17.32 12.57 31.43
CA TYR A 332 17.75 13.97 31.37
C TYR A 332 18.26 14.40 32.74
N PRO A 333 19.44 15.02 32.85
CA PRO A 333 19.87 15.64 34.10
C PRO A 333 19.06 16.92 34.33
N SER A 334 18.56 17.07 35.55
CA SER A 334 17.88 18.26 36.03
C SER A 334 18.84 19.45 36.08
N GLY A 335 18.66 20.41 35.16
CA GLY A 335 19.35 21.70 35.15
C GLY A 335 18.34 22.85 35.16
N ARG A 336 18.50 23.76 36.12
CA ARG A 336 17.56 24.81 36.54
C ARG A 336 17.72 26.10 35.71
N ALA A 337 16.59 26.79 35.49
CA ALA A 337 16.43 28.23 35.21
C ALA A 337 16.89 28.74 33.81
N THR A 338 16.29 29.76 33.18
CA THR A 338 15.54 30.93 33.65
C THR A 338 14.39 31.32 32.71
N ARG A 339 13.26 31.71 33.29
CA ARG A 339 12.15 32.43 32.62
C ARG A 339 12.58 33.86 32.31
N SER A 340 12.21 34.38 31.14
CA SER A 340 12.01 35.82 30.94
C SER A 340 10.57 36.05 30.51
N ALA A 341 9.93 36.97 31.21
CA ALA A 341 8.50 37.25 31.19
C ALA A 341 8.14 38.37 30.21
N LEU A 342 6.93 38.28 29.65
CA LEU A 342 6.16 39.44 29.18
C LEU A 342 4.74 39.34 29.79
N PRO A 343 4.09 40.47 30.10
CA PRO A 343 3.13 40.61 31.21
C PRO A 343 1.67 40.22 30.87
N PRO A 344 0.81 39.97 31.87
CA PRO A 344 -0.58 39.59 31.67
C PRO A 344 -1.51 40.81 31.60
N ALA A 345 -2.48 40.81 30.69
CA ALA A 345 -3.61 41.72 30.73
C ALA A 345 -4.83 41.04 31.38
N SER A 346 -5.55 41.83 32.18
CA SER A 346 -6.46 41.45 33.26
C SER A 346 -7.84 40.91 32.84
N HIS A 347 -8.36 40.09 33.76
CA HIS A 347 -9.67 39.44 33.83
C HIS A 347 -10.91 40.31 33.54
N ARG A 348 -11.91 39.68 32.90
CA ARG A 348 -13.32 39.73 33.33
C ARG A 348 -13.95 38.35 33.23
N ARG A 349 -14.39 37.81 34.37
CA ARG A 349 -15.38 36.72 34.44
C ARG A 349 -16.78 37.34 34.42
N PRO A 350 -17.73 36.71 33.74
CA PRO A 350 -19.09 36.63 34.24
C PRO A 350 -19.41 35.19 34.63
N SER A 351 -19.95 35.06 35.85
CA SER A 351 -20.52 33.85 36.44
C SER A 351 -21.91 33.54 35.85
N ASP A 352 -22.31 32.28 36.06
CA ASP A 352 -23.68 31.76 36.08
C ASP A 352 -24.41 31.55 34.75
N VAL A 353 -24.12 30.43 34.07
CA VAL A 353 -25.15 29.63 33.36
C VAL A 353 -24.83 28.13 33.53
N VAL A 354 -25.62 27.51 34.39
CA VAL A 354 -26.03 26.08 34.50
C VAL A 354 -25.26 25.03 33.67
N ASP A 355 -24.72 24.04 34.39
CA ASP A 355 -24.16 22.77 33.93
C ASP A 355 -25.05 22.06 32.90
N HIS A 356 -24.65 22.03 31.63
CA HIS A 356 -25.06 21.01 30.66
C HIS A 356 -23.78 20.47 30.01
N ALA A 357 -23.34 19.29 30.47
CA ALA A 357 -22.28 18.51 29.85
C ALA A 357 -22.72 18.07 28.44
N GLY A 358 -22.32 18.83 27.43
CA GLY A 358 -22.43 18.48 26.02
C GLY A 358 -21.28 19.13 25.27
N ASN A 359 -20.32 18.32 24.83
CA ASN A 359 -19.13 18.77 24.13
C ASN A 359 -19.53 19.45 22.82
N ALA A 360 -18.87 20.55 22.44
CA ALA A 360 -19.07 21.23 21.15
C ALA A 360 -18.88 20.31 19.92
N ASN A 361 -18.22 19.15 20.08
CA ASN A 361 -18.14 18.12 19.05
C ASN A 361 -19.45 17.37 18.82
N ASP A 362 -20.37 17.27 19.80
CA ASP A 362 -21.62 16.52 19.64
C ASP A 362 -22.61 17.27 18.73
N ARG A 363 -22.47 18.60 18.62
CA ARG A 363 -23.25 19.43 17.69
C ARG A 363 -22.79 19.33 16.23
N HIS A 364 -21.60 18.76 15.97
CA HIS A 364 -21.10 18.54 14.62
C HIS A 364 -21.42 17.14 14.05
N VAL A 365 -21.79 16.17 14.90
CA VAL A 365 -22.17 14.83 14.45
C VAL A 365 -23.55 14.81 13.75
N ASN A 366 -24.41 15.80 14.04
CA ASN A 366 -25.79 15.87 13.52
C ASN A 366 -26.07 17.03 12.54
N ARG A 367 -25.05 17.70 11.98
CA ARG A 367 -25.26 18.80 11.00
C ARG A 367 -24.82 18.50 9.56
N SER A 368 -24.36 17.28 9.27
CA SER A 368 -24.15 16.87 7.86
C SER A 368 -25.32 16.09 7.27
N SER A 369 -26.44 15.97 8.00
CA SER A 369 -27.69 15.36 7.53
C SER A 369 -28.61 16.35 6.80
N ASP A 370 -28.31 17.65 6.83
CA ASP A 370 -29.17 18.70 6.24
C ASP A 370 -28.70 19.12 4.83
N ALA A 371 -28.22 18.17 4.03
CA ALA A 371 -28.18 18.34 2.58
C ALA A 371 -29.49 17.79 2.02
N PRO A 372 -30.28 18.57 1.26
CA PRO A 372 -31.49 18.06 0.65
C PRO A 372 -31.10 17.10 -0.45
N ASN A 373 -31.09 15.80 -0.15
CA ASN A 373 -31.51 14.75 -1.05
C ASN A 373 -31.49 13.39 -0.35
N ASP A 374 -32.68 12.82 -0.21
CA ASP A 374 -32.95 11.38 -0.08
C ASP A 374 -32.47 10.60 -1.32
N THR A 375 -31.25 10.84 -1.79
CA THR A 375 -30.68 10.08 -2.91
C THR A 375 -30.01 8.84 -2.36
N VAL A 376 -30.69 7.71 -2.55
CA VAL A 376 -30.22 6.36 -2.21
C VAL A 376 -28.79 6.08 -2.72
N SER A 377 -28.37 6.76 -3.79
CA SER A 377 -27.01 6.68 -4.37
C SER A 377 -25.87 7.05 -3.41
N ASP A 378 -25.95 8.15 -2.66
CA ASP A 378 -24.84 8.68 -1.83
C ASP A 378 -23.46 8.82 -2.56
N ALA A 379 -23.43 8.77 -3.89
CA ALA A 379 -22.21 8.89 -4.70
C ALA A 379 -21.47 10.24 -4.53
N PRO A 380 -22.15 11.40 -4.40
CA PRO A 380 -21.48 12.67 -4.10
C PRO A 380 -20.67 12.63 -2.79
N ARG A 381 -21.17 11.96 -1.74
CA ARG A 381 -20.47 11.84 -0.46
C ARG A 381 -19.21 11.00 -0.60
N ARG A 382 -19.27 9.88 -1.33
CA ARG A 382 -18.11 9.03 -1.63
C ARG A 382 -17.03 9.78 -2.39
N ARG A 383 -17.42 10.54 -3.42
CA ARG A 383 -16.50 11.42 -4.17
C ARG A 383 -15.88 12.50 -3.30
N HIS A 384 -16.67 13.12 -2.42
CA HIS A 384 -16.16 14.09 -1.45
C HIS A 384 -15.14 13.46 -0.49
N ALA A 385 -15.42 12.26 0.03
CA ALA A 385 -14.47 11.52 0.88
C ALA A 385 -13.15 11.22 0.15
N ALA A 386 -13.23 10.77 -1.10
CA ALA A 386 -12.06 10.56 -1.95
C ALA A 386 -11.24 11.86 -2.15
N ALA A 387 -11.93 12.97 -2.46
CA ALA A 387 -11.29 14.28 -2.64
C ALA A 387 -10.56 14.76 -1.37
N ARG A 388 -11.15 14.56 -0.18
CA ARG A 388 -10.49 14.88 1.10
C ARG A 388 -9.22 14.06 1.31
N THR A 389 -9.25 12.77 1.00
CA THR A 389 -8.05 11.92 1.07
C THR A 389 -6.97 12.39 0.10
N LEU A 390 -7.34 12.71 -1.14
CA LEU A 390 -6.41 13.26 -2.13
C LEU A 390 -5.76 14.57 -1.65
N SER A 391 -6.51 15.47 -1.00
CA SER A 391 -5.96 16.69 -0.41
C SER A 391 -4.91 16.40 0.68
N VAL A 392 -5.16 15.39 1.54
CA VAL A 392 -4.17 14.94 2.52
C VAL A 392 -2.92 14.37 1.83
N LEU A 393 -3.07 13.53 0.81
CA LEU A 393 -1.94 13.00 0.04
C LEU A 393 -1.14 14.11 -0.64
N TYR A 394 -1.81 15.13 -1.16
CA TYR A 394 -1.17 16.31 -1.74
C TYR A 394 -0.31 17.06 -0.72
N SER A 395 -0.85 17.32 0.48
CA SER A 395 -0.10 17.97 1.57
C SER A 395 1.13 17.17 2.03
N ARG A 396 1.05 15.83 1.94
CA ARG A 396 2.11 14.89 2.32
C ARG A 396 3.08 14.56 1.20
N SER A 397 2.90 15.12 0.00
CA SER A 397 3.76 14.90 -1.17
C SER A 397 4.82 15.99 -1.31
N ASP A 398 5.95 15.64 -1.92
CA ASP A 398 7.01 16.58 -2.26
C ASP A 398 6.58 17.47 -3.45
N PRO A 399 7.35 18.51 -3.84
CA PRO A 399 6.98 19.38 -4.95
C PRO A 399 6.75 18.65 -6.29
N ILE A 400 7.50 17.58 -6.55
CA ILE A 400 7.34 16.75 -7.75
C ILE A 400 6.00 16.02 -7.69
N GLY A 401 5.71 15.32 -6.59
CA GLY A 401 4.45 14.63 -6.38
C GLY A 401 3.23 15.55 -6.49
N ARG A 402 3.30 16.73 -5.87
CA ARG A 402 2.23 17.75 -5.96
C ARG A 402 1.99 18.23 -7.38
N ARG A 403 3.06 18.42 -8.17
CA ARG A 403 2.94 18.77 -9.59
C ARG A 403 2.21 17.66 -10.36
N LEU A 404 2.65 16.42 -10.20
CA LEU A 404 2.06 15.25 -10.87
C LEU A 404 0.56 15.09 -10.52
N MET A 405 0.19 15.18 -9.24
CA MET A 405 -1.22 15.13 -8.83
C MET A 405 -2.04 16.29 -9.40
N GLY A 406 -1.42 17.44 -9.63
CA GLY A 406 -2.07 18.63 -10.16
C GLY A 406 -2.26 18.61 -11.68
N GLU A 407 -1.50 17.79 -12.40
CA GLU A 407 -1.50 17.64 -13.86
C GLU A 407 -2.17 16.33 -14.31
N SER A 408 -2.39 15.39 -13.39
CA SER A 408 -2.91 14.06 -13.72
C SER A 408 -4.39 14.10 -14.13
N ALA A 409 -4.69 13.51 -15.28
CA ALA A 409 -6.05 13.18 -15.70
C ALA A 409 -6.72 12.12 -14.80
N TRP A 410 -5.92 11.35 -14.05
CA TRP A 410 -6.36 10.23 -13.21
C TRP A 410 -6.67 10.62 -11.77
N VAL A 411 -6.38 11.87 -11.39
CA VAL A 411 -6.72 12.44 -10.08
C VAL A 411 -7.75 13.55 -10.29
N PRO A 412 -9.06 13.23 -10.34
CA PRO A 412 -10.06 14.15 -10.81
C PRO A 412 -10.15 15.40 -9.92
N GLY A 413 -10.12 16.58 -10.54
CA GLY A 413 -10.89 17.76 -10.13
C GLY A 413 -10.73 18.31 -8.70
N TRP A 414 -9.80 17.82 -7.88
CA TRP A 414 -9.70 18.20 -6.47
C TRP A 414 -9.40 19.69 -6.25
N ARG A 415 -8.80 20.35 -7.25
CA ARG A 415 -8.62 21.82 -7.28
C ARG A 415 -9.95 22.61 -7.34
N ARG A 416 -11.07 21.99 -7.71
CA ARG A 416 -12.41 22.63 -7.66
C ARG A 416 -13.04 22.57 -6.26
N VAL A 417 -12.39 21.88 -5.31
CA VAL A 417 -12.86 21.65 -3.93
C VAL A 417 -11.96 22.34 -2.90
N MET A 418 -10.84 22.95 -3.32
CA MET A 418 -10.10 23.97 -2.55
C MET A 418 -10.53 25.34 -3.01
#